data_AF-A0A7Y0XY00-F1
#
_entry.id   AF-A0A7Y0XY00-F1
#
_cell.length_a   1.000
_cell.length_b   1.000
_cell.length_c   1.000
_cell.angle_alpha   90.00
_cell.angle_beta   90.00
_cell.angle_gamma   90.00
#
_symmetry.space_group_name_H-M   'P 1'
#
loop_
_entity.id
_entity.type
_entity.pdbx_description
1 polymer ?
#
loop_
_entity_poly.entity_id
_entity_poly.type
_entity_poly.pdbx_seq_one_letter_code
_entity_poly.pdbx_strand_id
1 'polypeptide(L)' 'MSQEQANAFLERMKSDELFRDAVIRMEDIETKMAYISRQGFSFTADELEMANCQITPLN' A
#
# COMPACT_ATOMS: atom_id res chain seq x y z
N MET A 1 8.67 8.63 1.78
CA MET A 1 7.53 9.33 2.44
C MET A 1 7.95 10.04 3.72
N SER A 2 7.15 11.01 4.19
CA SER A 2 7.13 11.40 5.62
C SER A 2 6.44 10.31 6.45
N GLN A 3 6.92 10.05 7.66
CA GLN A 3 6.39 8.99 8.55
C GLN A 3 4.87 9.05 8.76
N GLU A 4 4.28 10.23 8.68
CA GLU A 4 2.85 10.48 8.84
C GLU A 4 1.99 9.77 7.77
N GLN A 5 2.41 9.79 6.50
CA GLN A 5 1.65 9.12 5.43
C GLN A 5 1.78 7.60 5.52
N ALA A 6 2.95 7.09 5.90
CA ALA A 6 3.16 5.67 6.13
C ALA A 6 2.27 5.17 7.29
N ASN A 7 2.19 5.93 8.39
CA ASN A 7 1.33 5.57 9.52
C ASN A 7 -0.15 5.61 9.12
N ALA A 8 -0.60 6.67 8.46
CA ALA A 8 -1.99 6.79 7.99
C ALA A 8 -2.37 5.67 7.01
N PHE A 9 -1.44 5.24 6.14
CA PHE A 9 -1.66 4.11 5.24
C PHE A 9 -1.78 2.77 6.00
N LEU A 10 -0.91 2.53 6.98
CA LEU A 10 -0.98 1.34 7.83
C LEU A 10 -2.25 1.31 8.67
N GLU A 11 -2.68 2.45 9.21
CA GLU A 11 -3.95 2.57 9.94
C GLU A 11 -5.14 2.30 9.02
N ARG A 12 -5.11 2.82 7.78
CA ARG A 12 -6.12 2.54 6.75
C ARG A 12 -6.15 1.06 6.40
N MET A 13 -4.99 0.41 6.20
CA MET A 13 -4.89 -1.03 5.94
C MET A 13 -5.42 -1.89 7.10
N LYS A 14 -5.36 -1.40 8.35
CA LYS A 14 -5.88 -2.11 9.52
C LYS A 14 -7.38 -1.90 9.74
N SER A 15 -7.88 -0.67 9.55
CA SER A 15 -9.29 -0.34 9.72
C SER A 15 -10.16 -0.68 8.51
N ASP A 16 -9.58 -0.64 7.30
CA ASP A 16 -10.31 -0.73 6.05
C ASP A 16 -9.86 -2.00 5.30
N GLU A 17 -10.54 -3.10 5.63
CA GLU A 17 -10.24 -4.43 5.08
C GLU A 17 -10.45 -4.48 3.56
N LEU A 18 -11.38 -3.71 3.01
CA LEU A 18 -11.59 -3.61 1.55
C LEU A 18 -10.42 -2.93 0.86
N PHE A 19 -9.91 -1.84 1.45
CA PHE A 19 -8.70 -1.18 0.96
C PHE A 19 -7.51 -2.13 1.01
N ARG A 20 -7.32 -2.82 2.13
CA ARG A 20 -6.25 -3.81 2.28
C ARG A 20 -6.38 -4.95 1.27
N ASP A 21 -7.55 -5.55 1.10
CA ASP A 21 -7.75 -6.67 0.18
C ASP A 21 -7.53 -6.22 -1.27
N ALA A 22 -7.97 -5.01 -1.64
CA ALA A 22 -7.69 -4.42 -2.95
C ALA A 22 -6.19 -4.21 -3.18
N VAL A 23 -5.48 -3.62 -2.20
CA VAL A 23 -4.03 -3.38 -2.25
C VAL A 23 -3.25 -4.70 -2.30
N ILE A 24 -3.68 -5.73 -1.56
CA ILE A 24 -3.04 -7.06 -1.55
C ILE A 24 -3.31 -7.83 -2.84
N ARG A 25 -4.53 -7.77 -3.40
CA ARG A 25 -4.87 -8.40 -4.68
C ARG A 25 -4.21 -7.71 -5.88
N MET A 26 -3.82 -6.44 -5.74
CA MET A 26 -3.05 -5.75 -6.76
C MET A 26 -1.62 -6.27 -6.72
N GLU A 27 -1.35 -7.23 -7.61
CA GLU A 27 0.00 -7.73 -7.91
C GLU A 27 0.83 -6.69 -8.67
N ASP A 28 0.15 -5.86 -9.47
CA ASP A 28 0.76 -4.88 -10.35
C ASP A 28 1.05 -3.57 -9.62
N ILE A 29 2.33 -3.23 -9.50
CA ILE A 29 2.79 -2.05 -8.75
C ILE A 29 2.21 -0.76 -9.33
N GLU A 30 2.08 -0.66 -10.66
CA GLU A 30 1.54 0.54 -11.31
C GLU A 30 0.06 0.75 -10.94
N THR A 31 -0.72 -0.33 -10.96
CA THR A 31 -2.14 -0.30 -10.57
C THR A 31 -2.30 0.03 -9.09
N LYS A 32 -1.44 -0.57 -8.25
CA LYS A 32 -1.40 -0.34 -6.80
C LYS A 32 -1.05 1.11 -6.47
N MET A 33 -0.05 1.69 -7.12
CA MET A 33 0.31 3.10 -7.00
C MET A 33 -0.84 4.02 -7.41
N ALA A 34 -1.47 3.76 -8.55
CA ALA A 34 -2.59 4.57 -9.02
C ALA A 34 -3.78 4.51 -8.03
N TYR A 35 -4.07 3.33 -7.48
CA TYR A 35 -5.14 3.17 -6.49
C TYR A 35 -4.84 3.91 -5.19
N ILE A 36 -3.62 3.77 -4.68
CA ILE A 36 -3.19 4.40 -3.42
C ILE A 36 -3.12 5.92 -3.58
N SER A 37 -2.65 6.42 -4.73
CA SER A 37 -2.68 7.83 -5.10
C SER A 37 -4.11 8.40 -5.15
N ARG A 38 -5.08 7.63 -5.68
CA ARG A 38 -6.50 8.02 -5.66
C ARG A 38 -7.09 8.09 -4.26
N GLN A 39 -6.53 7.37 -3.29
CA GLN A 39 -6.93 7.43 -1.88
C GLN A 39 -6.28 8.60 -1.12
N GLY A 40 -5.46 9.41 -1.80
CA GLY A 40 -4.78 10.57 -1.22
C GLY A 40 -3.41 10.27 -0.62
N PHE A 41 -2.87 9.07 -0.87
CA PHE A 41 -1.55 8.67 -0.40
C PHE A 41 -0.54 8.69 -1.56
N SER A 42 0.58 9.38 -1.40
CA SER A 42 1.61 9.46 -2.43
C SER A 42 2.81 8.59 -2.08
N PHE A 43 2.78 7.33 -2.50
CA PHE A 43 3.92 6.42 -2.38
C PHE A 43 4.82 6.49 -3.62
N THR A 44 6.11 6.25 -3.43
CA THR A 44 7.03 5.95 -4.53
C THR A 44 7.00 4.45 -4.85
N ALA A 45 7.40 4.07 -6.06
CA ALA A 45 7.40 2.66 -6.49
C ALA A 45 8.27 1.81 -5.56
N ASP A 46 9.41 2.36 -5.15
CA ASP A 46 10.36 1.78 -4.20
C ASP A 46 9.72 1.49 -2.83
N GLU A 47 8.97 2.44 -2.27
CA GLU A 47 8.28 2.24 -0.98
C GLU A 47 7.15 1.22 -1.08
N LEU A 48 6.46 1.17 -2.23
CA LEU A 48 5.42 0.20 -2.49
C LEU A 48 5.98 -1.20 -2.71
N GLU A 49 7.12 -1.33 -3.37
CA GLU A 49 7.84 -2.58 -3.56
C GLU A 49 8.36 -3.13 -2.22
N MET A 50 8.93 -2.26 -1.37
CA MET A 50 9.33 -2.59 0.00
C MET A 50 8.15 -3.01 0.88
N ALA A 51 6.99 -2.35 0.74
CA ALA A 51 5.77 -2.74 1.44
C ALA A 51 5.22 -4.06 0.90
N ASN A 52 5.24 -4.27 -0.42
CA ASN A 52 4.76 -5.52 -1.03
C ASN A 52 5.59 -6.72 -0.60
N CYS A 53 6.91 -6.56 -0.51
CA CYS A 53 7.84 -7.56 -0.02
C CYS A 53 7.55 -7.98 1.44
N GLN A 54 7.06 -7.05 2.27
CA GLN A 54 6.64 -7.34 3.65
C GLN A 54 5.23 -7.95 3.76
N ILE A 55 4.38 -7.80 2.74
CA ILE A 55 2.99 -8.29 2.75
C ILE A 55 2.86 -9.66 2.07
N THR A 56 3.83 -10.06 1.24
CA THR A 56 3.99 -11.46 0.84
C THR A 56 4.55 -12.26 2.01
N PRO A 57 3.89 -13.34 2.47
CA PRO A 57 4.56 -14.26 3.37
C PRO A 57 5.79 -14.81 2.65
N LEU A 58 6.98 -14.60 3.23
CA LEU A 58 8.16 -15.38 2.93
C LEU A 58 7.75 -16.86 2.95
N ASN A 59 7.96 -17.52 1.82
CA ASN A 59 7.85 -18.96 1.66
C ASN A 59 8.59 -19.72 2.77
#